data_AF-A0A059P8D2-F1
#
_entry.id   AF-A0A059P8D2-F1
#
_cell.length_a   1.000
_cell.length_b   1.000
_cell.length_c   1.000
_cell.angle_alpha   90.00
_cell.angle_beta   90.00
_cell.angle_gamma   90.00
#
_symmetry.space_group_name_H-M   'P 1'
#
loop_
_entity.id
_entity.type
_entity.pdbx_description
1 polymer ?
#
loop_
_entity_poly.entity_id
_entity_poly.type
_entity_poly.pdbx_seq_one_letter_code
_entity_poly.pdbx_strand_id
1 'polypeptide(L)'
;WIPSNIWVGVGQMTKEDVTFDLAPVYKKGGITYIQAKATEIHPEGSATVEKGFVTVESTDPETAGAVSTVEYDYLVNATGPKLNFGKTPGLGEGSELGEHTVSVCTADHAVHAYEKLQEAIEKMKGGTRQKILVGTGHGMCTCQGAAFEYIFNIEHELNKAGVRDMADIKWISNESFLG
;
A
#
# COMPACT_ATOMS: atom_id res chain seq x y z
N TRP A 1 -6.54 -6.95 4.96
CA TRP A 1 -7.64 -5.98 5.17
C TRP A 1 -7.05 -4.58 5.11
N ILE A 2 -7.18 -3.91 3.96
CA ILE A 2 -6.48 -2.65 3.66
C ILE A 2 -6.77 -1.51 4.65
N PRO A 3 -8.02 -1.28 5.13
CA PRO A 3 -8.29 -0.19 6.07
C PRO A 3 -7.47 -0.25 7.37
N SER A 4 -7.11 -1.45 7.84
CA SER A 4 -6.34 -1.61 9.09
C SER A 4 -4.84 -1.31 8.94
N ASN A 5 -4.32 -1.12 7.72
CA ASN A 5 -2.91 -0.75 7.54
C ASN A 5 -2.54 0.54 8.28
N ILE A 6 -3.52 1.41 8.54
CA ILE A 6 -3.32 2.65 9.29
C ILE A 6 -2.95 2.43 10.77
N TRP A 7 -3.38 1.28 11.33
CA TRP A 7 -3.05 0.83 12.69
C TRP A 7 -1.74 0.04 12.71
N VAL A 8 -1.43 -0.68 11.63
CA VAL A 8 -0.11 -1.29 11.41
C VAL A 8 0.96 -0.21 11.32
N GLY A 9 0.67 0.91 10.64
CA GLY A 9 1.57 2.05 10.48
C GLY A 9 2.03 2.71 11.79
N VAL A 10 1.34 2.45 12.89
CA VAL A 10 1.70 2.94 14.23
C VAL A 10 2.00 1.81 15.22
N GLY A 11 2.05 0.56 14.76
CA GLY A 11 2.38 -0.60 15.59
C GLY A 11 1.26 -1.05 16.54
N GLN A 12 0.02 -0.61 16.34
CA GLN A 12 -1.13 -1.09 17.11
C GLN A 12 -1.69 -2.42 16.58
N MET A 13 -1.36 -2.78 15.35
CA MET A 13 -1.63 -4.09 14.75
C MET A 13 -0.37 -4.60 14.06
N THR A 14 -0.25 -5.92 13.93
CA THR A 14 0.82 -6.57 13.15
C THR A 14 0.38 -6.79 11.70
N LYS A 15 1.33 -7.13 10.83
CA LYS A 15 1.02 -7.51 9.43
C LYS A 15 0.15 -8.77 9.38
N GLU A 16 0.40 -9.70 10.29
CA GLU A 16 -0.30 -10.97 10.43
C GLU A 16 -1.76 -10.77 10.86
N ASP A 17 -2.05 -9.74 11.66
CA ASP A 17 -3.43 -9.41 12.07
C ASP A 17 -4.30 -8.95 10.88
N VAL A 18 -3.67 -8.46 9.81
CA VAL A 18 -4.37 -7.87 8.65
C VAL A 18 -4.20 -8.66 7.36
N THR A 19 -3.49 -9.79 7.38
CA THR A 19 -3.26 -10.64 6.21
C THR A 19 -3.66 -12.08 6.47
N PHE A 20 -3.98 -12.81 5.39
CA PHE A 20 -4.29 -14.24 5.46
C PHE A 20 -4.05 -14.88 4.10
N ASP A 21 -3.84 -16.19 4.09
CA ASP A 21 -3.60 -16.94 2.86
C ASP A 21 -4.88 -17.12 2.04
N LEU A 22 -4.83 -16.70 0.78
CA LEU A 22 -5.97 -16.77 -0.14
C LEU A 22 -6.28 -18.19 -0.61
N ALA A 23 -5.25 -18.99 -0.89
CA ALA A 23 -5.39 -20.34 -1.43
C ALA A 23 -6.35 -21.26 -0.63
N PRO A 24 -6.22 -21.41 0.70
CA PRO A 24 -7.13 -22.25 1.47
C PRO A 24 -8.57 -21.73 1.48
N VAL A 25 -8.76 -20.40 1.47
CA VAL A 25 -10.09 -19.77 1.47
C VAL A 25 -10.80 -20.01 0.14
N TYR A 26 -10.13 -19.76 -0.98
CA TYR A 26 -10.69 -20.00 -2.32
C TYR A 26 -10.95 -21.48 -2.58
N LYS A 27 -10.05 -22.37 -2.14
CA LYS A 27 -10.25 -23.82 -2.24
C LYS A 27 -11.51 -24.28 -1.51
N LYS A 28 -11.78 -23.75 -0.31
CA LYS A 28 -13.02 -24.05 0.44
C LYS A 28 -14.28 -23.58 -0.31
N GLY A 29 -14.17 -22.49 -1.08
CA GLY A 29 -15.23 -21.97 -1.93
C GLY A 29 -15.37 -22.66 -3.29
N GLY A 30 -14.53 -23.64 -3.61
CA GLY A 30 -14.52 -24.28 -4.93
C GLY A 30 -14.03 -23.36 -6.06
N ILE A 31 -13.26 -22.33 -5.73
CA ILE A 31 -12.74 -21.34 -6.68
C ILE A 31 -11.29 -21.68 -7.02
N THR A 32 -10.98 -21.74 -8.32
CA THR A 32 -9.60 -21.88 -8.79
C THR A 32 -8.82 -20.61 -8.46
N TYR A 33 -7.74 -20.76 -7.70
CA TYR A 33 -6.81 -19.67 -7.37
C TYR A 33 -5.50 -19.87 -8.13
N ILE A 34 -5.05 -18.83 -8.84
CA ILE A 34 -3.79 -18.82 -9.59
C ILE A 34 -2.92 -17.71 -8.99
N GLN A 35 -1.80 -18.09 -8.37
CA GLN A 35 -0.85 -17.14 -7.76
C GLN A 35 0.09 -16.55 -8.83
N ALA A 36 -0.42 -15.60 -9.59
CA ALA A 36 0.31 -14.99 -10.70
C ALA A 36 -0.02 -13.50 -10.86
N LYS A 37 0.91 -12.78 -11.49
CA LYS A 37 0.73 -11.41 -11.95
C LYS A 37 0.18 -11.44 -13.37
N ALA A 38 -0.99 -10.84 -13.60
CA ALA A 38 -1.49 -10.60 -14.94
C ALA A 38 -0.66 -9.50 -15.62
N THR A 39 -0.13 -9.78 -16.81
CA THR A 39 0.73 -8.87 -17.58
C THR A 39 0.00 -8.27 -18.77
N GLU A 40 -0.83 -9.06 -19.46
CA GLU A 40 -1.52 -8.66 -20.68
C GLU A 40 -2.94 -9.22 -20.70
N ILE A 41 -3.88 -8.45 -21.26
CA ILE A 41 -5.25 -8.87 -21.50
C ILE A 41 -5.45 -8.89 -23.02
N HIS A 42 -5.91 -10.03 -23.55
CA HIS A 42 -6.19 -10.25 -24.96
C HIS A 42 -7.69 -10.54 -25.13
N PRO A 43 -8.56 -9.52 -25.26
CA PRO A 43 -10.01 -9.72 -25.31
C PRO A 43 -10.48 -10.51 -26.53
N GLU A 44 -9.82 -10.28 -27.67
CA GLU A 44 -10.15 -10.91 -28.97
C GLU A 44 -9.33 -12.18 -29.23
N GLY A 45 -8.67 -12.70 -28.21
CA GLY A 45 -7.74 -13.82 -28.36
C GLY A 45 -6.47 -13.47 -29.15
N SER A 46 -5.97 -14.44 -29.91
CA SER A 46 -4.74 -14.35 -30.70
C SER A 46 -4.84 -15.21 -31.98
N ALA A 47 -3.77 -15.24 -32.78
CA ALA A 47 -3.72 -16.09 -33.98
C ALA A 47 -3.88 -17.60 -33.68
N THR A 48 -3.65 -18.04 -32.44
CA THR A 48 -3.72 -19.45 -32.03
C THR A 48 -4.76 -19.74 -30.95
N VAL A 49 -5.40 -18.71 -30.38
CA VAL A 49 -6.40 -18.84 -29.30
C VAL A 49 -7.60 -18.00 -29.69
N GLU A 50 -8.75 -18.63 -29.94
CA GLU A 50 -9.96 -17.94 -30.39
C GLU A 50 -10.65 -17.17 -29.25
N LYS A 51 -10.58 -17.68 -28.02
CA LYS A 51 -11.19 -17.06 -26.84
C LYS A 51 -10.34 -15.91 -26.29
N GLY A 52 -11.00 -14.98 -25.59
CA GLY A 52 -10.31 -13.99 -24.77
C GLY A 52 -9.47 -14.67 -23.68
N PHE A 53 -8.26 -14.16 -23.45
CA PHE A 53 -7.37 -14.69 -22.41
C PHE A 53 -6.54 -13.61 -21.73
N VAL A 54 -5.97 -13.95 -20.57
CA VAL A 54 -5.01 -13.14 -19.83
C VAL A 54 -3.67 -13.87 -19.84
N THR A 55 -2.60 -13.16 -20.19
CA THR A 55 -1.23 -13.64 -19.98
C THR A 55 -0.84 -13.37 -18.54
N VAL A 56 -0.37 -14.39 -17.85
CA VAL A 56 0.01 -14.33 -16.44
C VAL A 56 1.42 -14.85 -16.23
N GLU A 57 2.14 -14.23 -15.31
CA GLU A 57 3.49 -14.62 -14.88
C GLU A 57 3.42 -15.11 -13.43
N SER A 58 3.84 -16.35 -13.17
CA SER A 58 3.75 -16.95 -11.85
C SER A 58 4.57 -16.18 -10.82
N THR A 59 3.96 -15.98 -9.65
CA THR A 59 4.59 -15.36 -8.47
C THR A 59 4.75 -16.36 -7.33
N ASP A 60 4.40 -17.62 -7.57
CA ASP A 60 4.68 -18.71 -6.64
C ASP A 60 6.20 -18.96 -6.60
N PRO A 61 6.82 -19.06 -5.41
CA PRO A 61 8.26 -19.29 -5.27
C PRO A 61 8.79 -20.49 -6.08
N GLU A 62 7.99 -21.55 -6.26
CA GLU A 62 8.42 -22.76 -6.96
C GLU A 62 8.40 -22.62 -8.49
N THR A 63 7.61 -21.68 -9.01
CA THR A 63 7.40 -21.49 -10.46
C THR A 63 7.61 -20.04 -10.91
N ALA A 64 8.28 -19.23 -10.08
CA ALA A 64 8.43 -17.80 -10.28
C ALA A 64 8.94 -17.45 -11.69
N GLY A 65 8.26 -16.52 -12.36
CA GLY A 65 8.58 -16.09 -13.72
C GLY A 65 8.03 -16.98 -14.84
N ALA A 66 7.42 -18.13 -14.53
CA ALA A 66 6.77 -18.96 -15.53
C ALA A 66 5.55 -18.25 -16.13
N VAL A 67 5.53 -18.10 -17.46
CA VAL A 67 4.43 -17.45 -18.18
C VAL A 67 3.41 -18.49 -18.64
N SER A 68 2.13 -18.20 -18.43
CA SER A 68 1.01 -19.01 -18.92
C SER A 68 -0.18 -18.15 -19.35
N THR A 69 -1.17 -18.78 -19.97
CA THR A 69 -2.40 -18.13 -20.43
C THR A 69 -3.60 -18.66 -19.68
N VAL A 70 -4.55 -17.77 -19.39
CA VAL A 70 -5.82 -18.10 -18.73
C VAL A 70 -6.97 -17.59 -19.61
N GLU A 71 -7.66 -18.51 -20.28
CA GLU A 71 -8.85 -18.20 -21.09
C GLU A 71 -10.05 -17.84 -20.20
N TYR A 72 -10.92 -16.96 -20.70
CA TYR A 72 -12.14 -16.56 -20.02
C TYR A 72 -13.29 -16.32 -21.00
N ASP A 73 -14.52 -16.49 -20.51
CA ASP A 73 -15.72 -16.01 -21.21
C ASP A 73 -16.11 -14.59 -20.71
N TYR A 74 -15.80 -14.29 -19.45
CA TYR A 74 -16.01 -12.97 -18.84
C TYR A 74 -14.80 -12.58 -17.99
N LEU A 75 -14.41 -11.30 -18.05
CA LEU A 75 -13.30 -10.76 -17.26
C LEU A 75 -13.79 -9.65 -16.33
N VAL A 76 -13.50 -9.78 -15.04
CA VAL A 76 -13.68 -8.73 -14.03
C VAL A 76 -12.31 -8.18 -13.64
N ASN A 77 -12.03 -6.92 -13.99
CA ASN A 77 -10.78 -6.26 -13.58
C ASN A 77 -10.94 -5.62 -12.20
N ALA A 78 -10.33 -6.23 -11.18
CA ALA A 78 -10.31 -5.76 -9.80
C ALA A 78 -8.88 -5.58 -9.26
N THR A 79 -7.95 -5.12 -10.11
CA THR A 79 -6.50 -5.03 -9.79
C THR A 79 -6.12 -3.95 -8.78
N GLY A 80 -7.06 -3.09 -8.38
CA GLY A 80 -6.81 -2.02 -7.42
C GLY A 80 -5.93 -0.88 -7.99
N PRO A 81 -5.41 0.00 -7.13
CA PRO A 81 -4.63 1.15 -7.56
C PRO A 81 -3.15 0.81 -7.79
N LYS A 82 -2.55 1.38 -8.84
CA LYS A 82 -1.09 1.51 -8.94
C LYS A 82 -0.63 2.69 -8.09
N LEU A 83 0.12 2.42 -7.03
CA LEU A 83 0.77 3.44 -6.21
C LEU A 83 1.92 4.05 -7.01
N ASN A 84 1.80 5.30 -7.43
CA ASN A 84 2.78 5.95 -8.31
C ASN A 84 3.41 7.16 -7.61
N PHE A 85 4.34 6.90 -6.70
CA PHE A 85 5.08 7.91 -5.96
C PHE A 85 5.90 8.80 -6.89
N GLY A 86 6.40 8.26 -8.01
CA GLY A 86 7.12 9.02 -9.03
C GLY A 86 6.30 10.09 -9.76
N LYS A 87 4.98 10.20 -9.54
CA LYS A 87 4.16 11.31 -10.06
C LYS A 87 4.46 12.63 -9.37
N THR A 88 5.01 12.62 -8.16
CA THR A 88 5.45 13.82 -7.46
C THR A 88 6.95 13.74 -7.23
N PRO A 89 7.75 14.62 -7.86
CA PRO A 89 9.20 14.64 -7.65
C PRO A 89 9.57 14.70 -6.17
N GLY A 90 10.48 13.81 -5.75
CA GLY A 90 10.94 13.69 -4.37
C GLY A 90 10.19 12.67 -3.50
N LEU A 91 9.00 12.19 -3.93
CA LEU A 91 8.28 11.15 -3.18
C LEU A 91 8.72 9.71 -3.51
N GLY A 92 9.47 9.52 -4.61
CA GLY A 92 9.98 8.22 -5.04
C GLY A 92 10.09 8.10 -6.56
N GLU A 93 10.24 6.87 -7.05
CA GLU A 93 10.33 6.54 -8.48
C GLU A 93 9.38 5.40 -8.82
N GLY A 94 8.43 5.63 -9.73
CA GLY A 94 7.40 4.62 -10.02
C GLY A 94 6.62 4.24 -8.76
N SER A 95 6.67 2.97 -8.38
CA SER A 95 6.03 2.44 -7.16
C SER A 95 6.97 2.36 -5.95
N GLU A 96 8.23 2.77 -6.10
CA GLU A 96 9.22 2.76 -5.02
C GLU A 96 9.12 4.05 -4.19
N LEU A 97 9.25 3.91 -2.88
CA LEU A 97 9.23 5.03 -1.93
C LEU A 97 10.57 5.77 -1.93
N GLY A 98 10.54 7.10 -1.88
CA GLY A 98 11.73 7.93 -1.68
C GLY A 98 12.22 7.90 -0.23
N GLU A 99 13.45 8.38 -0.01
CA GLU A 99 14.15 8.33 1.29
C GLU A 99 13.34 8.91 2.47
N HIS A 100 12.57 9.95 2.23
CA HIS A 100 11.76 10.63 3.26
C HIS A 100 10.25 10.35 3.12
N THR A 101 9.88 9.32 2.36
CA THR A 101 8.47 8.99 2.08
C THR A 101 8.10 7.67 2.73
N VAL A 102 6.97 7.68 3.43
CA VAL A 102 6.32 6.49 3.95
C VAL A 102 4.89 6.41 3.42
N SER A 103 4.31 5.21 3.43
CA SER A 103 2.95 4.98 2.96
C SER A 103 2.27 3.96 3.86
N VAL A 104 0.95 3.96 3.85
CA VAL A 104 0.08 3.02 4.59
C VAL A 104 -0.88 2.30 3.64
N CYS A 105 -0.63 2.38 2.33
CA CYS A 105 -1.52 1.82 1.31
C CYS A 105 -1.39 0.29 1.20
N THR A 106 -0.25 -0.29 1.60
CA THR A 106 -0.01 -1.73 1.69
C THR A 106 0.45 -2.09 3.09
N ALA A 107 0.33 -3.36 3.47
CA ALA A 107 0.79 -3.81 4.79
C ALA A 107 2.32 -3.64 4.93
N ASP A 108 3.09 -3.91 3.87
CA ASP A 108 4.55 -3.72 3.88
C ASP A 108 4.94 -2.25 4.01
N HIS A 109 4.25 -1.35 3.31
CA HIS A 109 4.48 0.08 3.48
C HIS A 109 4.16 0.52 4.91
N ALA A 110 3.08 0.00 5.51
CA ALA A 110 2.69 0.33 6.86
C ALA A 110 3.73 -0.15 7.90
N VAL A 111 4.28 -1.36 7.74
CA VAL A 111 5.39 -1.82 8.59
C VAL A 111 6.59 -0.86 8.49
N HIS A 112 6.99 -0.50 7.27
CA HIS A 112 8.06 0.48 7.07
C HIS A 112 7.73 1.86 7.69
N ALA A 113 6.46 2.31 7.59
CA ALA A 113 6.02 3.56 8.19
C ALA A 113 6.14 3.53 9.73
N TYR A 114 5.82 2.39 10.35
CA TYR A 114 5.99 2.19 11.78
C TYR A 114 7.46 2.23 12.20
N GLU A 115 8.34 1.55 11.46
CA GLU A 115 9.79 1.60 11.70
C GLU A 115 10.32 3.04 11.66
N LYS A 116 9.93 3.82 10.64
CA LYS A 116 10.30 5.24 10.53
C LYS A 116 9.72 6.12 11.63
N LEU A 117 8.51 5.82 12.10
CA LEU A 117 7.93 6.51 13.24
C LEU A 117 8.74 6.23 14.52
N GLN A 118 9.16 4.99 14.75
CA GLN A 118 10.02 4.64 15.89
C GLN A 118 11.38 5.34 15.80
N GLU A 119 12.03 5.34 14.63
CA GLU A 119 13.28 6.09 14.40
C GLU A 119 13.12 7.59 14.73
N ALA A 120 12.01 8.21 14.31
CA ALA A 120 11.72 9.61 14.59
C ALA A 120 11.50 9.85 16.10
N ILE A 121 10.78 8.97 16.79
CA ILE A 121 10.57 9.02 18.23
C ILE A 121 11.90 8.96 18.98
N GLU A 122 12.79 8.04 18.63
CA GLU A 122 14.10 7.91 19.26
C GLU A 122 14.98 9.16 19.05
N LYS A 123 14.96 9.75 17.84
CA LYS A 123 15.62 11.04 17.59
C LYS A 123 15.08 12.16 18.48
N MET A 124 13.77 12.21 18.68
CA MET A 124 13.13 13.21 19.55
C MET A 124 13.47 13.00 21.03
N LYS A 125 13.50 11.76 21.52
CA LYS A 125 13.98 11.43 22.87
C LYS A 125 15.44 11.86 23.07
N GLY A 126 16.25 11.75 22.02
CA GLY A 126 17.63 12.25 21.97
C GLY A 126 17.77 13.78 21.84
N GLY A 127 16.67 14.54 21.88
CA GLY A 127 16.69 16.01 21.82
C GLY A 127 16.66 16.60 20.41
N THR A 128 16.53 15.78 19.36
CA THR A 128 16.48 16.25 17.97
C THR A 128 15.03 16.42 17.51
N ARG A 129 14.57 17.66 17.35
CA ARG A 129 13.23 17.97 16.82
C ARG A 129 13.02 17.33 15.44
N GLN A 130 11.83 16.81 15.19
CA GLN A 130 11.47 16.18 13.91
C GLN A 130 10.36 16.96 13.22
N LYS A 131 10.41 17.02 11.88
CA LYS A 131 9.34 17.57 11.04
C LYS A 131 8.59 16.41 10.41
N ILE A 132 7.27 16.39 10.56
CA ILE A 132 6.42 15.33 10.04
C ILE A 132 5.37 15.96 9.13
N LEU A 133 5.35 15.55 7.88
CA LEU A 133 4.37 15.99 6.89
C LEU A 133 3.42 14.82 6.61
N VAL A 134 2.13 15.01 6.83
CA VAL A 134 1.11 13.97 6.61
C VAL A 134 0.05 14.50 5.65
N GLY A 135 -0.40 13.65 4.72
CA GLY A 135 -1.41 14.03 3.75
C GLY A 135 -1.35 13.23 2.45
N THR A 136 -1.86 13.82 1.38
CA THR A 136 -1.81 13.24 0.03
C THR A 136 -0.63 13.76 -0.76
N GLY A 137 0.15 12.85 -1.37
CA GLY A 137 1.37 13.20 -2.10
C GLY A 137 1.19 13.82 -3.49
N HIS A 138 0.01 13.70 -4.10
CA HIS A 138 -0.26 14.20 -5.46
C HIS A 138 -1.67 14.78 -5.59
N GLY A 139 -1.86 15.78 -6.47
CA GLY A 139 -3.16 16.47 -6.65
C GLY A 139 -4.31 15.61 -7.16
N MET A 140 -4.02 14.41 -7.66
CA MET A 140 -5.01 13.43 -8.13
C MET A 140 -5.26 12.29 -7.13
N CYS A 141 -4.71 12.37 -5.91
CA CYS A 141 -5.01 11.38 -4.87
C CYS A 141 -6.49 11.49 -4.43
N THR A 142 -7.08 10.36 -4.07
CA THR A 142 -8.52 10.23 -3.76
C THR A 142 -8.83 9.55 -2.42
N CYS A 143 -7.82 9.23 -1.61
CA CYS A 143 -7.97 8.53 -0.33
C CYS A 143 -7.50 9.38 0.86
N GLN A 144 -8.16 10.52 1.07
CA GLN A 144 -7.81 11.51 2.10
C GLN A 144 -8.12 11.01 3.51
N GLY A 145 -9.22 10.26 3.68
CA GLY A 145 -9.67 9.77 4.98
C GLY A 145 -8.60 8.96 5.71
N ALA A 146 -7.85 8.11 5.00
CA ALA A 146 -6.75 7.35 5.60
C ALA A 146 -5.63 8.27 6.09
N ALA A 147 -5.20 9.25 5.29
CA ALA A 147 -4.17 10.20 5.72
C ALA A 147 -4.65 11.04 6.92
N PHE A 148 -5.93 11.41 6.95
CA PHE A 148 -6.53 12.14 8.06
C PHE A 148 -6.59 11.30 9.33
N GLU A 149 -6.97 10.03 9.26
CA GLU A 149 -6.87 9.11 10.40
C GLU A 149 -5.42 8.96 10.88
N TYR A 150 -4.47 8.83 9.94
CA TYR A 150 -3.06 8.59 10.28
C TYR A 150 -2.40 9.73 11.04
N ILE A 151 -2.71 10.99 10.71
CA ILE A 151 -2.13 12.13 11.43
C ILE A 151 -2.58 12.13 12.90
N PHE A 152 -3.80 11.68 13.21
CA PHE A 152 -4.25 11.50 14.60
C PHE A 152 -3.54 10.33 15.29
N ASN A 153 -3.31 9.22 14.58
CA ASN A 153 -2.56 8.10 15.14
C ASN A 153 -1.11 8.50 15.47
N ILE A 154 -0.45 9.26 14.59
CA ILE A 154 0.88 9.81 14.86
C ILE A 154 0.82 10.74 16.08
N GLU A 155 -0.11 11.70 16.11
CA GLU A 155 -0.32 12.61 17.24
C GLU A 155 -0.46 11.82 18.55
N HIS A 156 -1.29 10.77 18.58
CA HIS A 156 -1.50 9.92 19.74
C HIS A 156 -0.23 9.22 20.22
N GLU A 157 0.49 8.54 19.32
CA GLU A 157 1.71 7.81 19.70
C GLU A 157 2.83 8.75 20.17
N LEU A 158 2.96 9.95 19.59
CA LEU A 158 3.94 10.94 20.05
C LEU A 158 3.61 11.49 21.45
N ASN A 159 2.33 11.71 21.74
CA ASN A 159 1.89 12.10 23.09
C ASN A 159 2.16 10.98 24.10
N LYS A 160 1.83 9.73 23.75
CA LYS A 160 2.08 8.55 24.58
C LYS A 160 3.57 8.31 24.83
N ALA A 161 4.43 8.60 23.85
CA ALA A 161 5.88 8.54 23.99
C ALA A 161 6.49 9.74 24.74
N GLY A 162 5.70 10.77 25.05
CA GLY A 162 6.14 11.96 25.79
C GLY A 162 7.07 12.89 25.01
N VAL A 163 7.02 12.85 23.67
CA VAL A 163 7.91 13.63 22.78
C VAL A 163 7.15 14.56 21.82
N ARG A 164 5.85 14.76 22.05
CA ARG A 164 4.99 15.50 21.13
C ARG A 164 5.46 16.94 20.88
N ASP A 165 5.95 17.60 21.91
CA ASP A 165 6.51 18.96 21.87
C ASP A 165 7.77 19.09 20.99
N MET A 166 8.42 17.96 20.68
CA MET A 166 9.58 17.87 19.79
C MET A 166 9.21 17.65 18.31
N ALA A 167 7.92 17.48 17.99
CA ALA A 167 7.44 17.25 16.63
C ALA A 167 6.73 18.48 16.04
N ASP A 168 7.18 18.92 14.86
CA ASP A 168 6.48 19.89 14.03
C ASP A 168 5.66 19.12 12.98
N ILE A 169 4.37 18.91 13.25
CA ILE A 169 3.46 18.16 12.38
C ILE A 169 2.69 19.11 11.47
N LYS A 170 2.70 18.83 10.16
CA LYS A 170 2.01 19.62 9.13
C LYS A 170 1.08 18.72 8.33
N TRP A 171 -0.17 19.16 8.19
CA TRP A 171 -1.13 18.56 7.27
C TRP A 171 -1.03 19.18 5.88
N ILE A 172 -1.11 18.35 4.85
CA ILE A 172 -1.30 18.77 3.46
C ILE A 172 -2.46 18.00 2.84
N SER A 173 -3.27 18.69 2.03
CA SER A 173 -4.35 18.05 1.27
C SER A 173 -4.50 18.70 -0.09
N ASN A 174 -4.99 17.93 -1.06
CA ASN A 174 -5.46 18.42 -2.35
C ASN A 174 -6.94 18.83 -2.34
N GLU A 175 -7.62 18.76 -1.19
CA GLU A 175 -8.99 19.23 -1.03
C GLU A 175 -9.07 20.76 -1.05
N SER A 176 -10.15 21.30 -1.61
CA SER A 176 -10.39 22.75 -1.69
C SER A 176 -10.65 23.41 -0.33
N PHE A 177 -11.17 22.63 0.62
CA PHE A 177 -11.38 22.99 2.01
C PHE A 177 -11.15 21.73 2.86
N LEU A 178 -10.90 21.90 4.16
CA LEU A 178 -10.75 20.76 5.07
C LEU A 178 -12.13 20.17 5.39
N GLY A 179 -12.33 18.89 5.05
CA GLY A 179 -13.60 18.18 5.30
C GLY A 179 -14.75 18.72 4.48
#